data_AF-A0A8C4RUF1-F1
#
_entry.id   AF-A0A8C4RUF1-F1
#
_cell.length_a   1.000
_cell.length_b   1.000
_cell.length_c   1.000
_cell.angle_alpha   90.00
_cell.angle_beta   90.00
_cell.angle_gamma   90.00
#
_symmetry.space_group_name_H-M   'P 1'
#
loop_
_entity.id
_entity.type
_entity.pdbx_description
1 polymer ?
#
loop_
_entity_poly.entity_id
_entity_poly.type
_entity_poly.pdbx_seq_one_letter_code
_entity_poly.pdbx_strand_id
1 'polypeptide(L)'
;MAHRKAGNLITDYNASYIPPALMPGYRGHVPTTTFLYGDTYGNTTKKYFQDFRSTVLEASQSPYSTGGQFPTVQSFNPSLMVAHRSRERDRVIYTPQWSKNNIDSSRQQELEEFHKLSQKHRENYNDKSGTVPEVGYFILPD
;
A
#
# COMPACT_ATOMS: atom_id res chain seq x y z
N MET A 1 2.65 -16.13 43.02
CA MET A 1 2.62 -17.21 42.00
C MET A 1 1.18 -17.32 41.50
N ALA A 2 0.90 -16.88 40.28
CA ALA A 2 -0.47 -16.83 39.73
C ALA A 2 -0.79 -18.13 38.97
N HIS A 3 -1.82 -18.83 39.43
CA HIS A 3 -2.28 -20.10 38.89
C HIS A 3 -2.93 -19.87 37.51
N ARG A 4 -2.45 -20.54 36.45
CA ARG A 4 -3.02 -20.46 35.10
C ARG A 4 -3.87 -21.70 34.84
N LYS A 5 -5.16 -21.52 34.57
CA LYS A 5 -6.07 -22.60 34.17
C LYS A 5 -5.91 -22.83 32.65
N ALA A 6 -5.93 -24.09 32.21
CA ALA A 6 -5.88 -24.46 30.80
C ALA A 6 -7.14 -23.95 30.08
N GLY A 7 -6.98 -23.06 29.09
CA GLY A 7 -8.08 -22.64 28.22
C GLY A 7 -8.08 -21.20 27.72
N ASN A 8 -7.24 -20.30 28.23
CA ASN A 8 -7.23 -18.91 27.75
C ASN A 8 -6.31 -18.77 26.53
N LEU A 9 -6.90 -18.81 25.33
CA LEU A 9 -6.27 -18.35 24.10
C LEU A 9 -6.05 -16.84 24.20
N ILE A 10 -4.78 -16.43 24.36
CA ILE A 10 -4.41 -15.02 24.24
C ILE A 10 -4.38 -14.72 22.74
N THR A 11 -5.40 -14.02 22.25
CA THR A 11 -5.44 -13.55 20.86
C THR A 11 -4.81 -12.18 20.79
N ASP A 12 -3.69 -12.04 20.06
CA ASP A 12 -3.03 -10.74 19.82
C ASP A 12 -3.75 -9.89 18.76
N TYR A 13 -4.99 -10.25 18.37
CA TYR A 13 -5.81 -9.45 17.48
C TYR A 13 -6.36 -8.23 18.25
N ASN A 14 -5.50 -7.25 18.46
CA ASN A 14 -5.96 -5.87 18.59
C ASN A 14 -6.63 -5.53 17.26
N ALA A 15 -7.96 -5.40 17.26
CA ALA A 15 -8.74 -5.01 16.10
C ALA A 15 -8.39 -3.57 15.69
N SER A 16 -7.27 -3.38 15.01
CA SER A 16 -6.74 -2.06 14.67
C SER A 16 -7.61 -1.31 13.65
N TYR A 17 -8.54 -2.00 12.98
CA TYR A 17 -9.50 -1.37 12.08
C TYR A 17 -10.80 -2.18 12.00
N ILE A 18 -11.86 -1.63 12.60
CA ILE A 18 -13.24 -2.11 12.42
C ILE A 18 -13.89 -1.17 11.39
N PRO A 19 -14.41 -1.68 10.25
CA PRO A 19 -15.02 -0.82 9.25
C PRO A 19 -16.21 -0.07 9.89
N PRO A 20 -16.45 1.21 9.54
CA PRO A 20 -17.45 2.05 10.21
C PRO A 20 -18.86 1.45 10.29
N ALA A 21 -19.24 0.60 9.32
CA ALA A 21 -20.52 -0.09 9.29
C ALA A 21 -20.65 -1.23 10.33
N LEU A 22 -19.53 -1.78 10.80
CA LEU A 22 -19.47 -2.86 11.80
C LEU A 22 -19.01 -2.36 13.17
N MET A 23 -18.69 -1.06 13.29
CA MET A 23 -18.39 -0.46 14.58
C MET A 23 -19.64 -0.54 15.47
N PRO A 24 -19.56 -1.19 16.64
CA PRO A 24 -20.66 -1.14 17.59
C PRO A 24 -20.98 0.33 17.90
N GLY A 25 -22.25 0.72 17.75
CA GLY A 25 -22.70 2.06 18.16
C GLY A 25 -22.53 2.31 19.66
N TYR A 26 -22.29 1.25 20.44
CA TYR A 26 -21.99 1.28 21.85
C TYR A 26 -20.48 1.18 22.10
N ARG A 27 -19.82 2.29 22.46
CA ARG A 27 -18.39 2.32 22.85
C ARG A 27 -18.17 2.23 24.38
N GLY A 28 -19.22 2.01 25.17
CA GLY A 28 -19.17 1.95 26.62
C GLY A 28 -20.29 2.76 27.28
N HIS A 29 -20.32 2.72 28.62
CA HIS A 29 -21.22 3.52 29.43
C HIS A 29 -20.77 4.98 29.38
N VAL A 30 -21.67 5.88 28.94
CA VAL A 30 -21.44 7.32 29.05
C VAL A 30 -22.12 7.80 30.33
N PRO A 31 -21.34 8.33 31.31
CA PRO A 31 -21.89 8.84 32.55
C PRO A 31 -23.02 9.84 32.29
N THR A 32 -23.98 9.91 33.20
CA THR A 32 -25.13 10.83 33.17
C THR A 32 -26.13 10.70 32.01
N THR A 33 -25.86 9.87 31.00
CA THR A 33 -26.81 9.64 29.88
C THR A 33 -28.16 9.07 30.30
N THR A 34 -28.19 8.30 31.40
CA THR A 34 -29.42 7.73 31.97
C THR A 34 -30.37 8.78 32.55
N PHE A 35 -29.88 9.99 32.83
CA PHE A 35 -30.68 11.11 33.34
C PHE A 35 -31.16 12.05 32.24
N LEU A 36 -30.73 11.82 30.99
CA LEU A 36 -31.17 12.59 29.82
C LEU A 36 -32.33 11.86 29.15
N TYR A 37 -33.41 12.59 28.87
CA TYR A 37 -34.59 12.07 28.16
C TYR A 37 -34.80 12.83 26.85
N GLY A 38 -35.53 12.23 25.90
CA GLY A 38 -35.85 12.85 24.61
C GLY A 38 -34.96 12.44 23.43
N ASP A 39 -33.98 11.56 23.64
CA ASP A 39 -33.15 10.96 22.59
C ASP A 39 -32.92 9.46 22.84
N THR A 40 -32.58 8.71 21.79
CA THR A 40 -32.16 7.31 21.94
C THR A 40 -30.73 7.22 22.48
N TYR A 41 -30.43 6.16 23.24
CA TYR A 41 -29.07 5.95 23.76
C TYR A 41 -28.00 5.98 22.65
N GLY A 42 -28.32 5.44 21.46
CA GLY A 42 -27.41 5.48 20.31
C GLY A 42 -27.13 6.90 19.80
N ASN A 43 -28.14 7.78 19.80
CA ASN A 43 -27.96 9.18 19.39
C ASN A 43 -27.16 9.97 20.44
N THR A 44 -27.46 9.78 21.72
CA THR A 44 -26.77 10.49 22.81
C THR A 44 -25.28 10.12 22.87
N THR A 45 -24.94 8.84 22.74
CA THR A 45 -23.53 8.41 22.72
C THR A 45 -22.80 8.87 21.46
N LYS A 46 -23.46 8.86 20.29
CA LYS A 46 -22.89 9.38 19.05
C LYS A 46 -22.58 10.87 19.16
N LYS A 47 -23.52 11.65 19.71
CA LYS A 47 -23.33 13.09 19.96
C LYS A 47 -22.16 13.33 20.93
N TYR A 48 -22.17 12.64 22.07
CA TYR A 48 -21.09 12.74 23.05
C TYR A 48 -19.71 12.46 22.45
N PHE A 49 -19.59 11.43 21.62
CA PHE A 49 -18.33 11.14 20.93
C PHE A 49 -17.90 12.26 19.99
N GLN A 50 -18.84 12.84 19.23
CA GLN A 50 -18.52 13.97 18.33
C GLN A 50 -18.13 15.22 19.12
N ASP A 51 -18.82 15.51 20.22
CA ASP A 51 -18.52 16.65 21.11
C ASP A 51 -17.15 16.46 21.80
N PHE A 52 -16.85 15.26 22.30
CA PHE A 52 -15.52 14.93 22.84
C PHE A 52 -14.44 15.08 21.76
N ARG A 53 -14.73 14.61 20.54
CA ARG A 53 -13.79 14.72 19.43
C ARG A 53 -13.56 16.17 19.00
N SER A 54 -14.61 16.99 18.92
CA SER A 54 -14.50 18.41 18.56
C SER A 54 -13.74 19.19 19.62
N THR A 55 -14.05 18.99 20.90
CA THR A 55 -13.34 19.64 22.02
C THR A 55 -11.86 19.28 22.06
N VAL A 56 -11.50 18.01 21.82
CA VAL A 56 -10.10 17.59 21.70
C VAL A 56 -9.41 18.25 20.49
N LEU A 57 -10.10 18.32 19.34
CA LEU A 57 -9.55 18.97 18.14
C LEU A 57 -9.42 20.49 18.31
N GLU A 58 -10.35 21.16 18.99
CA GLU A 58 -10.28 22.58 19.32
C GLU A 58 -9.15 22.87 20.31
N ALA A 59 -9.01 22.04 21.36
CA ALA A 59 -7.91 22.15 22.32
C ALA A 59 -6.54 21.93 21.67
N SER A 60 -6.47 21.11 20.60
CA SER A 60 -5.24 20.88 19.83
C SER A 60 -4.72 22.10 19.06
N GLN A 61 -5.47 23.22 19.04
CA GLN A 61 -5.02 24.49 18.48
C GLN A 61 -3.96 25.20 19.34
N SER A 62 -3.79 24.82 20.60
CA SER A 62 -2.75 25.39 21.48
C SER A 62 -1.61 24.40 21.75
N PRO A 63 -0.33 24.81 21.65
CA PRO A 63 0.82 23.99 22.05
C PRO A 63 0.82 23.60 23.54
N TYR A 64 -0.07 24.20 24.33
CA TYR A 64 -0.15 24.06 25.79
C TYR A 64 -1.28 23.11 26.25
N SER A 65 -1.98 22.45 25.32
CA SER A 65 -2.97 21.41 25.65
C SER A 65 -2.28 20.12 26.11
N THR A 66 -2.77 19.53 27.20
CA THR A 66 -2.22 18.35 27.89
C THR A 66 -2.22 17.05 27.06
N GLY A 67 -2.70 17.08 25.81
CA GLY A 67 -2.73 15.94 24.89
C GLY A 67 -1.66 15.94 23.81
N GLY A 68 -0.87 17.01 23.65
CA GLY A 68 0.11 17.13 22.57
C GLY A 68 -0.52 17.28 21.17
N GLN A 69 0.33 17.50 20.18
CA GLN A 69 -0.09 17.84 18.81
C GLN A 69 0.08 16.63 17.90
N PHE A 70 -0.99 15.84 17.73
CA PHE A 70 -0.97 14.68 16.84
C PHE A 70 -1.30 15.10 15.40
N PRO A 71 -0.39 14.90 14.43
CA PRO A 71 -0.75 15.07 13.03
C PRO A 71 -1.82 14.02 12.72
N THR A 72 -3.01 14.48 12.34
CA THR A 72 -4.12 13.62 11.90
C THR A 72 -4.74 14.25 10.66
N VAL A 73 -5.25 13.44 9.73
CA VAL A 73 -5.95 13.94 8.51
C VAL A 73 -7.20 14.76 8.83
N GLN A 74 -7.68 14.71 10.06
CA GLN A 74 -8.90 15.35 10.52
C GLN A 74 -8.63 16.58 11.41
N SER A 75 -7.38 17.04 11.49
CA SER A 75 -7.03 18.26 12.21
C SER A 75 -7.49 19.50 11.43
N PHE A 76 -8.03 20.50 12.13
CA PHE A 76 -8.36 21.81 11.55
C PHE A 76 -7.14 22.69 11.30
N ASN A 77 -5.96 22.30 11.81
CA ASN A 77 -4.73 23.04 11.58
C ASN A 77 -4.10 22.60 10.25
N PRO A 78 -3.98 23.49 9.25
CA PRO A 78 -3.45 23.14 7.94
C PRO A 78 -1.98 22.66 8.01
N SER A 79 -1.18 23.16 8.95
CA SER A 79 0.23 22.74 9.08
C SER A 79 0.34 21.28 9.56
N LEU A 80 -0.52 20.85 10.48
CA LEU A 80 -0.58 19.46 10.97
C LEU A 80 -1.16 18.51 9.92
N MET A 81 -2.15 18.96 9.17
CA MET A 81 -2.72 18.19 8.06
C MET A 81 -1.67 17.97 6.96
N VAL A 82 -0.92 19.02 6.59
CA VAL A 82 0.19 18.92 5.63
C VAL A 82 1.30 18.02 6.15
N ALA A 83 1.68 18.15 7.43
CA ALA A 83 2.68 17.28 8.06
C ALA A 83 2.22 15.81 8.15
N HIS A 84 0.93 15.53 8.33
CA HIS A 84 0.40 14.17 8.26
C HIS A 84 0.50 13.60 6.84
N ARG A 85 0.16 14.40 5.82
CA ARG A 85 0.22 13.97 4.41
C ARG A 85 1.65 13.60 4.02
N SER A 86 2.64 14.39 4.43
CA SER A 86 4.05 14.13 4.13
C SER A 86 4.61 12.88 4.81
N ARG A 87 4.10 12.51 5.99
CA ARG A 87 4.55 11.31 6.72
C ARG A 87 3.96 10.01 6.17
N GLU A 88 2.71 10.05 5.71
CA GLU A 88 2.00 8.84 5.26
C GLU A 88 2.07 8.63 3.74
N ARG A 89 1.53 9.57 2.96
CA ARG A 89 1.35 9.40 1.51
C ARG A 89 2.64 9.67 0.75
N ASP A 90 3.33 10.72 1.12
CA ASP A 90 4.53 11.14 0.40
C ASP A 90 5.66 10.13 0.61
N ARG A 91 5.68 9.40 1.73
CA ARG A 91 6.62 8.29 1.93
C ARG A 91 6.57 7.29 0.77
N VAL A 92 5.37 6.91 0.33
CA VAL A 92 5.15 5.95 -0.77
C VAL A 92 5.48 6.58 -2.13
N ILE A 93 5.23 7.88 -2.30
CA ILE A 93 5.55 8.60 -3.54
C ILE A 93 7.07 8.75 -3.70
N TYR A 94 7.78 9.01 -2.61
CA TYR A 94 9.23 9.24 -2.59
C TYR A 94 10.04 7.97 -2.29
N THR A 95 9.40 6.81 -2.08
CA THR A 95 10.15 5.56 -1.94
C THR A 95 10.84 5.23 -3.28
N PRO A 96 12.18 5.08 -3.30
CA PRO A 96 12.88 4.70 -4.51
C PRO A 96 12.42 3.31 -4.95
N GLN A 97 11.85 3.23 -6.15
CA GLN A 97 11.54 1.97 -6.84
C GLN A 97 12.83 1.48 -7.50
N TRP A 98 13.43 0.44 -6.93
CA TRP A 98 14.51 -0.30 -7.59
C TRP A 98 13.93 -1.57 -8.20
N SER A 99 14.21 -1.80 -9.48
CA SER A 99 14.00 -3.10 -10.13
C SER A 99 15.36 -3.79 -10.27
N LYS A 100 15.54 -4.96 -9.65
CA LYS A 100 16.73 -5.78 -9.89
C LYS A 100 16.50 -6.58 -11.17
N ASN A 101 17.30 -6.30 -12.20
CA ASN A 101 17.32 -7.09 -13.42
C ASN A 101 18.67 -7.83 -13.47
N ASN A 102 18.66 -9.13 -13.77
CA ASN A 102 19.88 -9.92 -13.96
C ASN A 102 20.46 -9.76 -15.38
N ILE A 103 20.17 -8.64 -16.02
CA ILE A 103 20.56 -8.37 -17.40
C ILE A 103 21.93 -7.68 -17.35
N ASP A 104 22.95 -8.39 -17.80
CA ASP A 104 24.28 -7.82 -18.01
C ASP A 104 24.31 -7.11 -19.37
N SER A 105 24.47 -5.79 -19.33
CA SER A 105 24.50 -4.94 -20.53
C SER A 105 25.70 -5.26 -21.44
N SER A 106 26.84 -5.65 -20.87
CA SER A 106 28.02 -6.03 -21.65
C SER A 106 27.76 -7.30 -22.44
N ARG A 107 27.20 -8.32 -21.76
CA ARG A 107 26.84 -9.59 -22.39
C ARG A 107 25.78 -9.42 -23.48
N GLN A 108 24.79 -8.53 -23.28
CA GLN A 108 23.79 -8.26 -24.32
C GLN A 108 24.41 -7.67 -25.58
N GLN A 109 25.32 -6.71 -25.44
CA GLN A 109 26.02 -6.10 -26.56
C GLN A 109 26.85 -7.14 -27.33
N GLU A 110 27.60 -7.99 -26.63
CA GLU A 110 28.37 -9.08 -27.24
C GLU A 110 27.48 -10.03 -28.07
N LEU A 111 26.31 -10.40 -27.54
CA LEU A 111 25.37 -11.29 -28.23
C LEU A 111 24.76 -10.62 -29.48
N GLU A 112 24.41 -9.34 -29.39
CA GLU A 112 23.90 -8.57 -30.53
C GLU A 112 24.94 -8.43 -31.65
N GLU A 113 26.19 -8.15 -31.28
CA GLU A 113 27.30 -8.08 -32.23
C GLU A 113 27.58 -9.43 -32.90
N PHE A 114 27.62 -10.50 -32.11
CA PHE A 114 27.78 -11.86 -32.62
C PHE A 114 26.66 -12.24 -33.59
N HIS A 115 25.40 -11.92 -33.23
CA HIS A 115 24.26 -12.16 -34.10
C HIS A 115 24.38 -11.37 -35.41
N LYS A 116 24.76 -10.08 -35.34
CA LYS A 116 24.96 -9.23 -36.52
C LYS A 116 26.06 -9.78 -37.44
N LEU A 117 27.18 -10.23 -36.89
CA LEU A 117 28.26 -10.88 -37.64
C LEU A 117 27.78 -12.17 -38.31
N SER A 118 27.01 -12.99 -37.60
CA SER A 118 26.44 -14.23 -38.14
C SER A 118 25.50 -13.98 -39.32
N GLN A 119 24.66 -12.94 -39.25
CA GLN A 119 23.78 -12.56 -40.35
C GLN A 119 24.57 -12.06 -41.57
N LYS A 120 25.59 -11.21 -41.37
CA LYS A 120 26.49 -10.80 -42.45
C LYS A 120 27.20 -11.97 -43.12
N HIS A 121 27.62 -12.96 -42.32
CA HIS A 121 28.24 -14.16 -42.86
C HIS A 121 27.25 -14.99 -43.69
N ARG A 122 25.99 -15.09 -43.26
CA ARG A 122 24.92 -15.76 -44.01
C ARG A 122 24.67 -15.12 -45.38
N GLU A 123 24.75 -13.80 -45.47
CA GLU A 123 24.62 -13.08 -46.75
C GLU A 123 25.65 -13.53 -47.80
N ASN A 124 26.84 -13.99 -47.38
CA ASN A 124 27.86 -14.48 -48.32
C ASN A 124 27.51 -15.83 -48.96
N TYR A 125 26.65 -16.64 -48.33
CA TYR A 125 26.16 -17.90 -48.90
C TYR A 125 24.88 -17.75 -49.71
N ASN A 126 24.26 -16.56 -49.69
CA ASN A 126 23.09 -16.32 -50.51
C ASN A 126 23.51 -16.38 -51.98
N ASP A 127 22.77 -17.16 -52.76
CA ASP A 127 22.97 -17.23 -54.20
C ASP A 127 22.73 -15.84 -54.83
N LYS A 128 23.71 -15.36 -55.60
CA LYS A 128 23.66 -14.07 -56.30
C LYS A 128 22.82 -14.14 -57.58
N SER A 129 22.46 -15.35 -58.02
CA SER A 129 21.68 -15.57 -59.23
C SER A 129 20.26 -14.99 -59.16
N GLY A 130 19.73 -14.76 -57.96
CA GLY A 130 18.34 -14.34 -57.74
C GLY A 130 17.31 -15.40 -58.13
N THR A 131 17.76 -16.60 -58.49
CA THR A 131 16.92 -17.71 -58.94
C THR A 131 17.19 -18.94 -58.08
N VAL A 132 16.15 -19.52 -57.49
CA VAL A 132 16.30 -20.81 -56.79
C VAL A 132 16.41 -21.90 -57.85
N PRO A 133 17.49 -22.70 -57.89
CA PRO A 133 17.57 -23.82 -58.83
C PRO A 133 16.46 -24.82 -58.52
N GLU A 134 15.77 -25.28 -59.57
CA GLU A 134 14.73 -26.29 -59.43
C GLU A 134 15.33 -27.60 -58.92
N VAL A 135 14.78 -28.13 -57.83
CA VAL A 135 15.22 -29.42 -57.25
C VAL A 135 14.52 -30.54 -58.01
N GLY A 136 15.23 -31.19 -58.93
CA GLY A 136 14.65 -32.18 -59.86
C GLY A 136 14.11 -33.46 -59.21
N TYR A 137 14.54 -33.81 -58.00
CA TYR A 137 14.00 -34.92 -57.21
C TYR A 137 14.47 -34.79 -55.75
N PHE A 138 13.66 -35.27 -54.80
CA PHE A 138 13.97 -35.24 -53.38
C PHE A 138 14.38 -36.65 -52.92
N ILE A 139 15.58 -36.81 -52.36
CA ILE A 139 16.02 -38.08 -51.73
C ILE A 139 15.83 -37.94 -50.21
N LEU A 140 15.12 -38.91 -49.61
CA LEU A 140 15.06 -39.04 -48.15
C LEU A 140 16.34 -39.74 -47.66
N PRO A 141 16.99 -39.25 -46.59
CA PRO A 141 18.12 -39.94 -45.99
C PRO A 141 17.66 -41.25 -45.34
N ASP A 142 18.44 -42.32 -45.55
CA ASP A 142 18.26 -43.64 -44.92
C ASP A 142 18.53 -43.61 -43.41
#